data_AF-A0A7C7R2M7-F1
#
_entry.id   AF-A0A7C7R2M7-F1
#
_cell.length_a   1.000
_cell.length_b   1.000
_cell.length_c   1.000
_cell.angle_alpha   90.00
_cell.angle_beta   90.00
_cell.angle_gamma   90.00
#
_symmetry.space_group_name_H-M   'P 1'
#
loop_
_entity.id
_entity.type
_entity.pdbx_description
1 polymer ?
#
loop_
_entity_poly.entity_id
_entity_poly.type
_entity_poly.pdbx_seq_one_letter_code
_entity_poly.pdbx_strand_id
1 'polypeptide(L)' 'MRLSSQGIRKAAILITALDRHAADRLLEGMRPEEAQRVRDAVFELGEVDPAERRRVIDEFLRCRPTLPSWPPSPPPPA' A
#
# COMPACT_ATOMS: atom_id res chain seq x y z
N MET A 1 10.43 -9.45 2.77
CA MET A 1 9.67 -9.46 4.04
C MET A 1 8.66 -10.58 3.99
N ARG A 2 8.41 -11.30 5.09
CA ARG A 2 7.21 -12.15 5.21
C ARG A 2 6.13 -11.25 5.80
N LEU A 3 5.02 -11.04 5.09
CA LEU A 3 3.88 -10.31 5.65
C LEU A 3 3.25 -11.16 6.77
N SER A 4 3.17 -10.62 7.98
CA SER A 4 2.39 -11.23 9.07
C SER A 4 0.90 -11.09 8.76
N SER A 5 0.02 -11.86 9.42
CA SER A 5 -1.43 -11.75 9.23
C SER A 5 -1.96 -10.32 9.46
N GLN A 6 -1.34 -9.59 10.39
CA GLN A 6 -1.64 -8.17 10.61
C GLN A 6 -1.17 -7.29 9.44
N GLY A 7 -0.01 -7.60 8.84
CA GLY A 7 0.48 -6.92 7.64
C GLY A 7 -0.41 -7.15 6.42
N ILE A 8 -0.92 -8.37 6.24
CA ILE A 8 -1.88 -8.70 5.17
C ILE A 8 -3.17 -7.90 5.32
N ARG A 9 -3.74 -7.82 6.54
CA ARG A 9 -4.95 -7.02 6.79
C ARG A 9 -4.72 -5.53 6.50
N LYS A 10 -3.59 -4.95 6.96
CA LYS A 10 -3.26 -3.55 6.68
C LYS A 10 -3.07 -3.29 5.19
N ALA A 11 -2.42 -4.21 4.47
CA ALA A 11 -2.27 -4.12 3.02
C ALA A 11 -3.64 -4.16 2.32
N ALA A 12 -4.54 -5.04 2.74
CA ALA A 12 -5.91 -5.09 2.21
C ALA A 12 -6.67 -3.77 2.45
N ILE A 13 -6.63 -3.23 3.67
CA ILE A 13 -7.23 -1.93 4.00
C ILE A 13 -6.66 -0.81 3.11
N LEU A 14 -5.33 -0.80 2.91
CA LEU A 14 -4.67 0.18 2.05
C LEU A 14 -5.11 0.04 0.60
N ILE A 15 -5.16 -1.17 0.05
CA ILE A 15 -5.63 -1.46 -1.32
C ILE A 15 -7.04 -0.89 -1.53
N THR A 16 -7.95 -1.04 -0.57
CA THR A 16 -9.32 -0.48 -0.69
C THR A 16 -9.39 1.05 -0.66
N ALA A 17 -8.35 1.72 -0.17
CA ALA A 17 -8.25 3.17 -0.13
C ALA A 17 -7.51 3.75 -1.35
N LEU A 18 -6.84 2.90 -2.13
CA LEU A 18 -6.14 3.27 -3.36
C LEU A 18 -7.09 3.17 -4.57
N ASP A 19 -6.77 3.93 -5.61
CA ASP A 19 -7.35 3.69 -6.92
C ASP A 19 -6.83 2.37 -7.52
N ARG A 20 -7.55 1.88 -8.53
CA ARG A 20 -7.26 0.59 -9.17
C ARG A 20 -5.81 0.49 -9.67
N HIS A 21 -5.30 1.55 -10.29
CA HIS A 21 -3.97 1.54 -10.88
C HIS A 21 -2.88 1.52 -9.81
N ALA A 22 -3.03 2.32 -8.74
CA ALA A 22 -2.13 2.30 -7.60
C ALA A 22 -2.16 0.96 -6.84
N ALA A 23 -3.34 0.35 -6.70
CA ALA A 23 -3.49 -0.97 -6.10
C ALA A 23 -2.80 -2.07 -6.93
N ASP A 24 -2.97 -2.07 -8.25
CA ASP A 24 -2.33 -3.04 -9.15
C ASP A 24 -0.80 -2.94 -9.06
N ARG A 25 -0.26 -1.71 -9.10
CA ARG A 25 1.18 -1.44 -8.94
C ARG A 25 1.72 -1.94 -7.59
N LEU A 26 0.95 -1.80 -6.52
CA LEU A 26 1.34 -2.29 -5.20
C LEU A 26 1.39 -3.83 -5.15
N LEU A 27 0.44 -4.50 -5.80
CA LEU A 27 0.39 -5.96 -5.90
C LEU A 27 1.49 -6.53 -6.80
N GLU A 28 1.83 -5.85 -7.90
CA GLU A 28 2.94 -6.23 -8.79
C GLU A 28 4.31 -6.20 -8.10
N GLY A 29 4.48 -5.32 -7.10
CA GLY A 29 5.69 -5.26 -6.28
C GLY A 29 5.81 -6.37 -5.23
N MET A 30 4.77 -7.19 -5.05
CA MET A 30 4.75 -8.31 -4.10
C MET A 30 5.08 -9.64 -4.79
N ARG A 31 5.52 -10.63 -4.01
CA ARG A 31 5.59 -12.00 -4.51
C ARG A 31 4.19 -12.52 -4.84
N PRO A 32 4.02 -13.37 -5.87
CA PRO A 32 2.70 -13.85 -6.30
C PRO A 32 1.84 -14.41 -5.17
N GLU A 33 2.43 -15.16 -4.24
CA GLU A 33 1.72 -15.77 -3.11
C GLU A 33 1.28 -14.74 -2.07
N GLU A 34 2.03 -13.65 -1.92
CA GLU A 34 1.69 -12.55 -1.02
C GLU A 34 0.61 -11.66 -1.61
N ALA A 35 0.71 -11.35 -2.90
CA ALA A 35 -0.32 -10.63 -3.63
C ALA A 35 -1.66 -11.39 -3.57
N GLN A 36 -1.63 -12.71 -3.74
CA GLN A 36 -2.85 -13.52 -3.64
C GLN A 36 -3.48 -13.43 -2.25
N ARG A 37 -2.69 -13.59 -1.18
CA ARG A 37 -3.20 -13.46 0.20
C ARG A 37 -3.79 -12.08 0.49
N VAL A 38 -3.21 -11.02 -0.07
CA VAL A 38 -3.76 -9.66 0.07
C VAL A 38 -5.08 -9.54 -0.67
N ARG A 39 -5.21 -10.09 -1.90
CA ARG A 39 -6.48 -10.10 -2.65
C ARG A 39 -7.56 -10.87 -1.90
N ASP A 40 -7.23 -12.03 -1.36
CA ASP A 40 -8.15 -12.85 -0.56
C ASP A 40 -8.60 -12.05 0.68
N ALA A 41 -7.65 -11.41 1.37
CA ALA A 41 -7.96 -10.58 2.53
C ALA A 41 -8.80 -9.34 2.20
N VAL A 42 -8.67 -8.75 1.01
CA VAL A 42 -9.56 -7.66 0.53
C VAL A 42 -10.98 -8.18 0.34
N PHE A 43 -11.12 -9.38 -0.22
CA PHE A 43 -12.43 -10.02 -0.41
C PHE A 43 -13.10 -10.37 0.93
N GLU A 44 -12.32 -10.81 1.91
CA GLU A 44 -12.78 -11.15 3.27
C GLU A 44 -12.91 -9.94 4.21
N LEU A 45 -12.40 -8.76 3.83
CA LEU A 45 -12.23 -7.62 4.73
C LEU A 45 -13.54 -7.08 5.32
N GLY A 46 -14.65 -7.30 4.61
CA GLY A 46 -15.97 -6.81 4.99
C GLY A 46 -16.02 -5.28 5.09
N GLU A 47 -16.94 -4.77 5.90
CA GLU A 47 -16.99 -3.35 6.21
C GLU A 47 -15.85 -2.98 7.17
N VAL A 48 -15.01 -2.04 6.74
CA VAL A 48 -13.88 -1.54 7.53
C VAL A 48 -14.28 -0.26 8.22
N ASP A 49 -14.04 -0.19 9.53
CA ASP A 49 -14.26 1.01 10.32
C ASP A 49 -13.46 2.20 9.73
N PRO A 50 -14.09 3.37 9.51
CA PRO A 50 -13.42 4.54 8.93
C PRO A 50 -12.19 5.02 9.72
N ALA A 51 -12.19 4.87 11.05
CA ALA A 51 -11.05 5.22 11.90
C ALA A 51 -9.92 4.18 11.78
N GLU A 52 -10.23 2.90 11.65
CA GLU A 52 -9.24 1.86 11.33
C GLU A 52 -8.56 2.16 9.98
N ARG A 53 -9.36 2.45 8.94
CA ARG A 53 -8.83 2.84 7.62
C ARG A 53 -7.91 4.05 7.71
N ARG A 54 -8.34 5.11 8.39
CA ARG A 54 -7.51 6.33 8.56
C ARG A 54 -6.18 6.00 9.24
N ARG A 55 -6.20 5.22 10.33
CA ARG A 55 -5.00 4.85 11.07
C ARG A 55 -4.01 4.07 10.22
N VAL A 56 -4.48 3.14 9.40
CA VAL A 56 -3.63 2.34 8.50
C VAL A 56 -2.99 3.24 7.42
N ILE A 57 -3.76 4.15 6.83
CA ILE A 57 -3.23 5.12 5.86
C ILE A 57 -2.16 6.01 6.51
N ASP A 58 -2.43 6.56 7.70
CA ASP A 58 -1.48 7.40 8.42
C ASP A 58 -0.20 6.65 8.80
N GLU A 59 -0.32 5.36 9.18
CA GLU A 59 0.83 4.49 9.42
C GLU A 59 1.67 4.29 8.15
N PHE A 60 1.02 4.01 7.01
CA PHE A 60 1.72 3.84 5.74
C PHE A 60 2.44 5.12 5.30
N LEU A 61 1.81 6.29 5.44
CA LEU A 61 2.42 7.58 5.12
C LEU A 61 3.60 7.94 6.03
N ARG A 62 3.58 7.51 7.29
CA ARG A 62 4.71 7.65 8.23
C ARG A 62 5.86 6.71 7.88
N CYS A 63 5.55 5.49 7.46
CA CYS A 63 6.51 4.54 6.91
C CYS A 63 6.89 4.94 5.47
N ARG A 64 7.46 6.14 5.28
CA ARG A 64 7.96 6.53 3.97
C ARG A 64 8.99 5.49 3.49
N PRO A 65 8.81 4.83 2.33
CA PRO A 65 9.96 4.24 1.67
C PRO A 65 10.91 5.41 1.43
N THR A 66 12.14 5.30 1.93
CA THR A 66 13.23 6.17 1.50
C THR A 66 13.39 5.90 0.01
N LEU A 67 12.60 6.61 -0.81
CA LEU A 67 12.84 6.67 -2.24
C LEU A 67 14.28 7.18 -2.36
N PRO A 68 15.20 6.44 -3.01
CA PRO A 68 16.43 7.08 -3.46
C PRO A 68 15.97 8.27 -4.30
N SER A 69 16.46 9.46 -3.94
CA SER A 69 16.12 10.72 -4.59
C SER A 69 16.35 10.60 -6.09
N TRP A 70 15.31 10.26 -6.83
CA TRP A 70 15.25 10.43 -8.28
C TRP A 70 15.53 11.92 -8.58
N PRO A 71 16.36 12.25 -9.59
CA PRO A 71 17.18 13.45 -9.55
C PRO A 71 16.34 14.74 -9.53
N PRO A 72 16.85 15.81 -8.89
CA PRO A 72 16.22 17.12 -8.96
C PRO A 72 16.16 17.56 -10.43
N SER A 73 14.99 18.03 -10.87
CA SER A 73 14.86 18.71 -12.16
C SER A 73 15.91 19.84 -12.25
N PRO A 74 16.64 19.98 -13.37
CA PRO A 74 17.56 21.09 -13.53
C PRO A 74 16.77 22.42 -13.47
N PRO A 75 17.31 23.48 -12.84
CA PRO A 75 16.65 24.77 -12.79
C PRO A 75 16.44 25.33 -14.21
N PRO A 76 15.39 26.13 -14.44
CA PRO A 76 15.14 26.74 -15.74
C PRO A 76 16.32 27.66 -16.13
N PRO A 77 16.65 27.76 -17.42
CA PRO A 77 17.72 28.64 -17.89
C PRO A 77 17.40 30.11 -17.60
N ALA A 78 18.45 30.86 -17.25
CA ALA A 78 18.41 32.30 -16.97
C ALA A 78 18.18 33.14 -18.24
#